data_AF-A0A2N4TXX7-F1
#
_entry.id   AF-A0A2N4TXX7-F1
#
_cell.length_a   1.000
_cell.length_b   1.000
_cell.length_c   1.000
_cell.angle_alpha   90.00
_cell.angle_beta   90.00
_cell.angle_gamma   90.00
#
_symmetry.space_group_name_H-M   'P 1'
#
loop_
_entity.id
_entity.type
_entity.pdbx_description
1 polymer ?
#
loop_
_entity_poly.entity_id
_entity_poly.type
_entity_poly.pdbx_seq_one_letter_code
_entity_poly.pdbx_strand_id
1 'polypeptide(L)'
;MTNAKRTVKAETIQANIVKALQARIDAAPNANQADNLTRERQCFEGSSALAMIEKCKALEVDFQALARKFEIADKSNADFVAVYALQKIRKALFALALNSRASFDKYSNSIIQNLCDLQDLNTKHTRMSICNAIEFDELEQVRTIKRYHNCSESTASTQSSSTRMMLNYLNICAVAKGRKNDVMTFADTLAAKQVQTMFA
;
A
#
# COMPACT_ATOMS: atom_id res chain seq x y z
N MET A 1 15.41 -12.49 -23.68
CA MET A 1 16.15 -12.47 -22.40
C MET A 1 15.99 -13.83 -21.73
N THR A 2 17.07 -14.52 -21.38
CA THR A 2 17.05 -15.86 -20.76
C THR A 2 16.51 -15.83 -19.32
N ASN A 3 15.89 -16.93 -18.88
CA ASN A 3 15.26 -17.05 -17.55
C ASN A 3 16.24 -16.73 -16.41
N ALA A 4 17.48 -17.20 -16.52
CA ALA A 4 18.55 -16.92 -15.54
C ALA A 4 18.85 -15.41 -15.36
N LYS A 5 18.81 -14.59 -16.41
CA LYS A 5 19.04 -13.13 -16.30
C LYS A 5 17.88 -12.40 -15.64
N ARG A 6 16.66 -12.95 -15.66
CA ARG A 6 15.50 -12.38 -14.96
C ARG A 6 15.59 -12.65 -13.46
N THR A 7 15.93 -13.88 -13.08
CA THR A 7 16.09 -14.31 -11.69
C THR A 7 17.19 -13.53 -10.96
N VAL A 8 18.37 -13.36 -11.56
CA VAL A 8 19.48 -12.56 -10.98
C VAL A 8 19.06 -11.11 -10.68
N LYS A 9 18.20 -10.52 -11.52
CA LYS A 9 17.68 -9.16 -11.29
C LYS A 9 16.62 -9.11 -10.18
N ALA A 10 15.87 -10.17 -9.93
CA ALA A 10 14.90 -10.24 -8.85
C ALA A 10 15.60 -10.45 -7.50
N GLU A 11 16.61 -11.33 -7.46
CA GLU A 11 17.46 -11.57 -6.28
C GLU A 11 18.18 -10.28 -5.85
N THR A 12 18.72 -9.51 -6.80
CA THR A 12 19.35 -8.22 -6.49
C THR A 12 18.36 -7.24 -5.85
N ILE A 13 17.12 -7.18 -6.36
CA ILE A 13 16.08 -6.30 -5.80
C ILE A 13 15.67 -6.77 -4.41
N GLN A 14 15.48 -8.08 -4.23
CA GLN A 14 15.16 -8.69 -2.95
C GLN A 14 16.23 -8.35 -1.91
N ALA A 15 17.51 -8.55 -2.25
CA ALA A 15 18.64 -8.23 -1.38
C ALA A 15 18.66 -6.74 -0.97
N ASN A 16 18.35 -5.82 -1.88
CA ASN A 16 18.26 -4.40 -1.57
C ASN A 16 17.13 -4.09 -0.57
N ILE A 17 15.96 -4.70 -0.74
CA ILE A 17 14.82 -4.53 0.19
C ILE A 17 15.16 -5.09 1.56
N VAL A 18 15.74 -6.29 1.60
CA VAL A 18 16.15 -6.95 2.85
C VAL A 18 17.19 -6.13 3.58
N LYS A 19 18.19 -5.60 2.86
CA LYS A 19 19.21 -4.70 3.42
C LYS A 19 18.61 -3.41 3.98
N ALA A 20 17.71 -2.76 3.24
CA ALA A 20 17.02 -1.55 3.69
C ALA A 20 16.22 -1.79 4.97
N LEU A 21 15.48 -2.90 5.04
CA LEU A 21 14.73 -3.28 6.23
C LEU A 21 15.66 -3.60 7.41
N GLN A 22 16.80 -4.25 7.17
CA GLN A 22 17.79 -4.50 8.21
C GLN A 22 18.35 -3.20 8.80
N ALA A 23 18.76 -2.26 7.95
CA ALA A 23 19.24 -0.95 8.41
C ALA A 23 18.18 -0.22 9.28
N ARG A 24 16.90 -0.35 8.92
CA ARG A 24 15.80 0.21 9.71
C ARG A 24 15.51 -0.55 11.01
N ILE A 25 15.73 -1.86 11.05
CA ILE A 25 15.67 -2.68 12.26
C ILE A 25 16.77 -2.24 13.23
N ASP A 26 17.99 -2.05 12.73
CA ASP A 26 19.15 -1.65 13.55
C ASP A 26 18.95 -0.24 14.15
N ALA A 27 18.22 0.63 13.45
CA ALA A 27 17.86 1.96 13.90
C ALA A 27 16.52 2.03 14.67
N ALA A 28 15.88 0.89 14.98
CA ALA A 28 14.56 0.89 15.61
C ALA A 28 14.60 1.42 17.06
N PRO A 29 13.68 2.32 17.46
CA PRO A 29 13.71 2.97 18.77
C PRO A 29 13.26 2.06 19.92
N ASN A 30 12.70 0.89 19.64
CA ASN A 30 12.30 -0.10 20.64
C ASN A 30 12.12 -1.50 20.03
N ALA A 31 12.14 -2.52 20.89
CA ALA A 31 11.99 -3.92 20.52
C ALA A 31 10.70 -4.19 19.72
N ASN A 32 9.57 -3.61 20.11
CA ASN A 32 8.31 -3.81 19.40
C ASN A 32 8.36 -3.36 17.93
N GLN A 33 9.06 -2.25 17.64
CA GLN A 33 9.27 -1.82 16.26
C GLN A 33 10.26 -2.72 15.53
N ALA A 34 11.36 -3.10 16.18
CA ALA A 34 12.35 -4.03 15.63
C ALA A 34 11.72 -5.37 15.25
N ASP A 35 10.87 -5.94 16.11
CA ASP A 35 10.18 -7.22 15.90
C ASP A 35 9.20 -7.15 14.71
N ASN A 36 8.44 -6.06 14.61
CA ASN A 36 7.53 -5.86 13.50
C ASN A 36 8.29 -5.73 12.16
N LEU A 37 9.37 -4.95 12.15
CA LEU A 37 10.20 -4.80 10.95
C LEU A 37 10.91 -6.11 10.59
N THR A 38 11.34 -6.89 11.59
CA THR A 38 11.95 -8.21 11.40
C THR A 38 10.99 -9.18 10.72
N ARG A 39 9.73 -9.25 11.17
CA ARG A 39 8.70 -10.07 10.51
C ARG A 39 8.50 -9.67 9.04
N GLU A 40 8.51 -8.38 8.76
CA GLU A 40 8.36 -7.88 7.40
C GLU A 40 9.59 -8.20 6.54
N ARG A 41 10.81 -8.04 7.07
CA ARG A 41 12.06 -8.47 6.40
C ARG A 41 12.02 -9.95 6.04
N GLN A 42 11.65 -10.83 6.98
CA GLN A 42 11.55 -12.27 6.74
C GLN A 42 10.56 -12.62 5.62
N CYS A 43 9.45 -11.87 5.51
CA CYS A 43 8.52 -12.06 4.40
C CYS A 43 9.14 -11.72 3.03
N PHE A 44 10.07 -10.77 2.98
CA PHE A 44 10.80 -10.42 1.75
C PHE A 44 12.00 -11.34 1.47
N GLU A 45 12.50 -12.11 2.43
CA GLU A 45 13.61 -13.06 2.24
C GLU A 45 13.17 -14.37 1.56
N GLY A 46 11.90 -14.75 1.69
CA GLY A 46 11.38 -16.01 1.15
C GLY A 46 11.33 -16.09 -0.37
N SER A 47 11.32 -17.31 -0.93
CA SER A 47 11.21 -17.57 -2.37
C SER A 47 9.92 -17.03 -3.00
N SER A 48 8.83 -16.93 -2.21
CA SER A 48 7.58 -16.31 -2.64
C SER A 48 7.73 -14.82 -2.95
N ALA A 49 8.64 -14.12 -2.27
CA ALA A 49 8.93 -12.71 -2.52
C ALA A 49 9.66 -12.52 -3.86
N LEU A 50 10.54 -13.45 -4.26
CA LEU A 50 11.18 -13.41 -5.58
C LEU A 50 10.14 -13.45 -6.71
N ALA A 51 9.22 -14.43 -6.64
CA ALA A 51 8.13 -14.54 -7.61
C ALA A 51 7.23 -13.29 -7.62
N MET A 52 6.93 -12.73 -6.45
CA MET A 52 6.18 -11.48 -6.32
C MET A 52 6.92 -10.31 -6.97
N ILE A 53 8.22 -10.15 -6.71
CA ILE A 53 9.05 -9.09 -7.31
C ILE A 53 9.04 -9.20 -8.83
N GLU A 54 9.24 -10.41 -9.38
CA GLU A 54 9.25 -10.61 -10.84
C GLU A 54 7.94 -10.18 -11.49
N LYS A 55 6.80 -10.58 -10.91
CA LYS A 55 5.48 -10.24 -11.44
C LYS A 55 5.18 -8.75 -11.31
N CYS A 56 5.46 -8.15 -10.16
CA CYS A 56 5.21 -6.73 -9.93
C CYS A 56 6.13 -5.82 -10.75
N LYS A 57 7.32 -6.28 -11.16
CA LYS A 57 8.15 -5.53 -12.12
C LYS A 57 7.50 -5.41 -13.50
N ALA A 58 6.74 -6.42 -13.93
CA ALA A 58 5.98 -6.34 -15.17
C ALA A 58 4.83 -5.30 -15.08
N LEU A 59 4.46 -4.91 -13.86
CA LEU A 59 3.50 -3.84 -13.57
C LEU A 59 4.21 -2.50 -13.27
N GLU A 60 5.50 -2.38 -13.60
CA GLU A 60 6.31 -1.17 -13.42
C GLU A 60 6.43 -0.67 -11.98
N VAL A 61 6.29 -1.56 -10.99
CA VAL A 61 6.55 -1.20 -9.59
C VAL A 61 8.02 -0.86 -9.38
N ASP A 62 8.30 0.36 -8.90
CA ASP A 62 9.65 0.82 -8.58
C ASP A 62 10.12 0.31 -7.21
N PHE A 63 10.65 -0.91 -7.21
CA PHE A 63 11.22 -1.53 -6.02
C PHE A 63 12.47 -0.82 -5.48
N GLN A 64 13.22 -0.09 -6.31
CA GLN A 64 14.39 0.64 -5.82
C GLN A 64 13.95 1.86 -5.02
N ALA A 65 12.90 2.57 -5.47
CA ALA A 65 12.27 3.62 -4.67
C ALA A 65 11.70 3.08 -3.36
N LEU A 66 11.02 1.93 -3.39
CA LEU A 66 10.50 1.30 -2.17
C LEU A 66 11.62 0.96 -1.19
N ALA A 67 12.72 0.34 -1.64
CA ALA A 67 13.86 0.01 -0.79
C ALA A 67 14.43 1.27 -0.11
N ARG A 68 14.65 2.36 -0.85
CA ARG A 68 15.12 3.65 -0.28
C ARG A 68 14.17 4.17 0.80
N LYS A 69 12.86 4.10 0.59
CA LYS A 69 11.87 4.54 1.59
C LYS A 69 11.80 3.62 2.80
N PHE A 70 12.01 2.31 2.61
CA PHE A 70 12.01 1.31 3.68
C PHE A 70 13.21 1.42 4.61
N GLU A 71 14.32 2.01 4.15
CA GLU A 71 15.52 2.27 4.95
C GLU A 71 15.34 3.42 5.96
N ILE A 72 14.42 4.35 5.67
CA ILE A 72 14.24 5.57 6.47
C ILE A 72 13.71 5.25 7.87
N ALA A 73 14.50 5.55 8.90
CA ALA A 73 14.13 5.39 10.30
C ALA A 73 13.53 6.67 10.92
N ASP A 74 13.89 7.85 10.41
CA ASP A 74 13.40 9.12 10.92
C ASP A 74 11.93 9.36 10.54
N LYS A 75 11.06 9.47 11.55
CA LYS A 75 9.63 9.72 11.38
C LYS A 75 9.31 11.12 10.86
N SER A 76 10.22 12.07 11.00
CA SER A 76 10.03 13.44 10.51
C SER A 76 10.23 13.55 8.99
N ASN A 77 10.88 12.55 8.40
CA ASN A 77 11.11 12.49 6.96
C ASN A 77 9.79 12.25 6.20
N ALA A 78 9.52 13.07 5.18
CA ALA A 78 8.31 12.98 4.37
C ALA A 78 8.12 11.63 3.65
N ASP A 79 9.21 10.90 3.40
CA ASP A 79 9.24 9.59 2.77
C ASP A 79 9.21 8.42 3.75
N PHE A 80 9.15 8.70 5.06
CA PHE A 80 9.03 7.68 6.08
C PHE A 80 7.81 6.77 5.84
N VAL A 81 8.02 5.46 5.93
CA VAL A 81 6.93 4.47 5.75
C VAL A 81 6.56 3.88 7.10
N ALA A 82 5.47 4.30 7.72
CA ALA A 82 5.00 3.70 8.98
C ALA A 82 4.82 2.17 8.85
N VAL A 83 5.04 1.41 9.93
CA VAL A 83 5.00 -0.07 9.94
C VAL A 83 3.70 -0.62 9.35
N TYR A 84 2.54 -0.04 9.70
CA TYR A 84 1.25 -0.44 9.13
C TYR A 84 1.16 -0.22 7.61
N ALA A 85 1.74 0.87 7.09
CA ALA A 85 1.79 1.11 5.65
C ALA A 85 2.72 0.09 4.96
N LEU A 86 3.86 -0.25 5.59
CA LEU A 86 4.79 -1.26 5.10
C LEU A 86 4.11 -2.64 4.96
N GLN A 87 3.39 -3.08 5.99
CA GLN A 87 2.60 -4.31 5.97
C GLN A 87 1.58 -4.32 4.83
N LYS A 88 0.90 -3.20 4.61
CA LYS A 88 -0.06 -3.05 3.50
C LYS A 88 0.63 -3.08 2.15
N ILE A 89 1.77 -2.43 1.99
CA ILE A 89 2.55 -2.45 0.73
C ILE A 89 2.92 -3.88 0.38
N ARG A 90 3.47 -4.64 1.33
CA ARG A 90 3.78 -6.06 1.11
C ARG A 90 2.54 -6.85 0.68
N LYS A 91 1.42 -6.74 1.41
CA LYS A 91 0.17 -7.44 1.06
C LYS A 91 -0.36 -7.04 -0.33
N ALA A 92 -0.28 -5.76 -0.68
CA ALA A 92 -0.67 -5.26 -1.98
C ALA A 92 0.23 -5.79 -3.11
N LEU A 93 1.55 -5.87 -2.88
CA LEU A 93 2.47 -6.49 -3.84
C LEU A 93 2.12 -7.96 -4.09
N PHE A 94 1.77 -8.72 -3.04
CA PHE A 94 1.27 -10.09 -3.22
C PHE A 94 -0.07 -10.13 -3.97
N ALA A 95 -0.99 -9.21 -3.68
CA ALA A 95 -2.26 -9.11 -4.39
C ALA A 95 -2.06 -8.85 -5.89
N LEU A 96 -1.18 -7.91 -6.23
CA LEU A 96 -0.76 -7.61 -7.61
C LEU A 96 -0.14 -8.83 -8.28
N ALA A 97 0.82 -9.49 -7.63
CA ALA A 97 1.49 -10.67 -8.17
C ALA A 97 0.55 -11.88 -8.37
N LEU A 98 -0.46 -12.03 -7.51
CA LEU A 98 -1.43 -13.12 -7.60
C LEU A 98 -2.66 -12.76 -8.44
N ASN A 99 -2.79 -11.50 -8.87
CA ASN A 99 -3.99 -10.96 -9.47
C ASN A 99 -5.26 -11.29 -8.63
N SER A 100 -5.18 -11.04 -7.31
CA SER A 100 -6.24 -11.44 -6.38
C SER A 100 -6.56 -10.36 -5.37
N ARG A 101 -7.77 -9.78 -5.47
CA ARG A 101 -8.26 -8.78 -4.51
C ARG A 101 -8.31 -9.30 -3.06
N ALA A 102 -8.50 -10.61 -2.88
CA ALA A 102 -8.59 -11.23 -1.56
C ALA A 102 -7.28 -11.12 -0.75
N SER A 103 -6.15 -10.86 -1.41
CA SER A 103 -4.85 -10.67 -0.76
C SER A 103 -4.65 -9.25 -0.20
N PHE A 104 -5.45 -8.26 -0.61
CA PHE A 104 -5.53 -7.00 0.12
C PHE A 104 -6.19 -7.24 1.48
N ASP A 105 -5.77 -6.48 2.50
CA ASP A 105 -6.50 -6.54 3.77
C ASP A 105 -7.91 -5.96 3.63
N LYS A 106 -8.82 -6.40 4.51
CA LYS A 106 -10.24 -6.04 4.49
C LYS A 106 -10.51 -4.53 4.45
N TYR A 107 -9.67 -3.70 5.08
CA TYR A 107 -9.87 -2.25 5.08
C TYR A 107 -9.48 -1.65 3.73
N SER A 108 -8.33 -2.05 3.19
CA SER A 108 -7.88 -1.63 1.85
C SER A 108 -8.88 -2.05 0.78
N ASN A 109 -9.42 -3.27 0.87
CA ASN A 109 -10.48 -3.75 -0.04
C ASN A 109 -11.70 -2.82 -0.05
N SER A 110 -12.22 -2.43 1.12
CA SER A 110 -13.37 -1.52 1.19
C SER A 110 -13.08 -0.15 0.58
N ILE A 111 -11.89 0.40 0.87
CA ILE A 111 -11.47 1.71 0.34
C ILE A 111 -11.28 1.66 -1.18
N ILE A 112 -10.60 0.63 -1.70
CA ILE A 112 -10.33 0.49 -3.13
C ILE A 112 -11.63 0.23 -3.91
N GLN A 113 -12.56 -0.55 -3.38
CA GLN A 113 -13.86 -0.75 -4.01
C GLN A 113 -14.61 0.57 -4.17
N ASN A 114 -14.66 1.40 -3.13
CA ASN A 114 -15.27 2.73 -3.23
C ASN A 114 -14.52 3.65 -4.19
N LEU A 115 -13.20 3.55 -4.26
CA LEU A 115 -12.42 4.32 -5.24
C LEU A 115 -12.74 3.88 -6.68
N CYS A 116 -12.98 2.60 -6.92
CA CYS A 116 -13.42 2.10 -8.23
C CYS A 116 -14.84 2.58 -8.57
N ASP A 117 -15.77 2.51 -7.62
CA ASP A 117 -17.15 2.93 -7.83
C ASP A 117 -17.25 4.46 -8.08
N LEU A 118 -16.46 5.27 -7.36
CA LEU A 118 -16.58 6.74 -7.36
C LEU A 118 -15.49 7.49 -8.13
N GLN A 119 -14.44 6.81 -8.57
CA GLN A 119 -13.26 7.32 -9.31
C GLN A 119 -12.37 8.33 -8.56
N ASP A 120 -12.86 8.92 -7.46
CA ASP A 120 -12.10 9.75 -6.55
C ASP A 120 -12.53 9.51 -5.09
N LEU A 121 -11.61 9.68 -4.14
CA LEU A 121 -11.91 9.69 -2.71
C LEU A 121 -11.05 10.74 -2.01
N ASN A 122 -11.63 11.47 -1.05
CA ASN A 122 -10.87 12.35 -0.15
C ASN A 122 -10.60 11.65 1.19
N THR A 123 -9.86 12.31 2.08
CA THR A 123 -9.52 11.77 3.41
C THR A 123 -10.74 11.34 4.25
N LYS A 124 -11.85 12.07 4.16
CA LYS A 124 -13.08 11.76 4.92
C LYS A 124 -13.77 10.55 4.31
N HIS A 125 -13.94 10.52 2.98
CA HIS A 125 -14.53 9.40 2.26
C HIS A 125 -13.80 8.09 2.53
N THR A 126 -12.46 8.08 2.53
CA THR A 126 -11.71 6.85 2.84
C THR A 126 -11.93 6.32 4.25
N ARG A 127 -12.17 7.20 5.24
CA ARG A 127 -12.53 6.77 6.59
C ARG A 127 -13.98 6.28 6.65
N MET A 128 -14.90 6.97 5.95
CA MET A 128 -16.31 6.59 5.87
C MET A 128 -16.50 5.21 5.25
N SER A 129 -15.71 4.84 4.24
CA SER A 129 -15.73 3.51 3.61
C SER A 129 -15.53 2.35 4.60
N ILE A 130 -15.01 2.61 5.81
CA ILE A 130 -14.69 1.57 6.80
C ILE A 130 -15.22 1.85 8.21
N CYS A 131 -15.99 2.92 8.43
CA CYS A 131 -16.45 3.32 9.76
C CYS A 131 -17.87 3.85 9.74
N ASN A 132 -18.76 3.23 10.52
CA ASN A 132 -20.16 3.65 10.64
C ASN A 132 -20.37 4.90 11.50
N ALA A 133 -19.45 5.18 12.43
CA ALA A 133 -19.56 6.34 13.32
C ALA A 133 -19.30 7.69 12.61
N ILE A 134 -18.77 7.66 11.38
CA ILE A 134 -18.55 8.85 10.57
C ILE A 134 -19.78 9.05 9.68
N GLU A 135 -20.57 10.06 10.02
CA GLU A 135 -21.83 10.37 9.35
C GLU A 135 -21.63 10.97 7.95
N PHE A 136 -22.63 10.73 7.11
CA PHE A 136 -22.75 11.37 5.81
C PHE A 136 -23.41 12.73 5.98
N ASP A 137 -22.83 13.77 5.41
CA ASP A 137 -23.60 14.97 5.09
C ASP A 137 -24.39 14.79 3.78
N GLU A 138 -25.32 15.71 3.50
CA GLU A 138 -26.19 15.64 2.31
C GLU A 138 -25.38 15.55 1.00
N LEU A 139 -24.22 16.19 0.91
CA LEU A 139 -23.36 16.15 -0.28
C LEU A 139 -22.69 14.78 -0.46
N GLU A 140 -22.34 14.12 0.63
CA GLU A 140 -21.79 12.77 0.62
C GLU A 140 -22.85 11.70 0.37
N GLN A 141 -24.10 11.91 0.78
CA GLN A 141 -25.19 11.00 0.42
C GLN A 141 -25.41 10.97 -1.11
N VAL A 142 -25.23 12.11 -1.79
CA VAL A 142 -25.25 12.21 -3.25
C VAL A 142 -24.10 11.42 -3.90
N ARG A 143 -22.95 11.30 -3.22
CA ARG A 143 -21.83 10.42 -3.62
C ARG A 143 -21.88 9.12 -2.81
N THR A 144 -22.75 8.18 -3.19
CA THR A 144 -23.05 6.97 -2.40
C THR A 144 -21.80 6.11 -2.05
N ILE A 145 -21.12 6.43 -0.94
CA ILE A 145 -20.04 5.59 -0.36
C ILE A 145 -20.70 4.35 0.25
N LYS A 146 -20.26 3.17 -0.19
CA LYS A 146 -20.70 1.89 0.39
C LYS A 146 -19.73 1.46 1.46
N ARG A 147 -20.24 1.03 2.62
CA ARG A 147 -19.41 0.50 3.70
C ARG A 147 -19.33 -1.02 3.60
N TYR A 148 -18.18 -1.54 3.16
CA TYR A 148 -17.95 -2.99 3.08
C TYR A 148 -17.24 -3.55 4.32
N HIS A 149 -16.75 -2.67 5.19
CA HIS A 149 -16.18 -3.03 6.48
C HIS A 149 -16.54 -1.99 7.54
N ASN A 150 -16.56 -2.38 8.82
CA ASN A 150 -16.86 -1.47 9.91
C ASN A 150 -15.85 -1.65 11.05
N CYS A 151 -15.23 -0.56 11.49
CA CYS A 151 -14.33 -0.51 12.64
C CYS A 151 -14.48 0.78 13.44
N SER A 152 -13.77 0.88 14.56
CA SER A 152 -13.73 2.09 15.38
C SER A 152 -13.11 3.27 14.61
N GLU A 153 -13.44 4.49 15.01
CA GLU A 153 -12.91 5.69 14.38
C GLU A 153 -11.37 5.78 14.43
N SER A 154 -10.76 5.39 15.56
CA SER A 154 -9.31 5.35 15.73
C SER A 154 -8.64 4.34 14.78
N THR A 155 -9.27 3.16 14.61
CA THR A 155 -8.83 2.16 13.64
C THR A 155 -9.00 2.70 12.23
N ALA A 156 -10.13 3.34 11.92
CA ALA A 156 -10.41 3.89 10.60
C ALA A 156 -9.39 4.97 10.20
N SER A 157 -8.97 5.83 11.12
CA SER A 157 -7.92 6.82 10.88
C SER A 157 -6.60 6.16 10.46
N THR A 158 -6.13 5.17 11.25
CA THR A 158 -4.88 4.44 10.98
C THR A 158 -4.95 3.66 9.67
N GLN A 159 -6.06 2.94 9.44
CA GLN A 159 -6.26 2.11 8.26
C GLN A 159 -6.41 2.95 6.99
N SER A 160 -7.13 4.07 7.05
CA SER A 160 -7.25 5.03 5.95
C SER A 160 -5.89 5.61 5.57
N SER A 161 -5.14 6.14 6.54
CA SER A 161 -3.83 6.74 6.31
C SER A 161 -2.83 5.74 5.71
N SER A 162 -2.69 4.56 6.33
CA SER A 162 -1.78 3.53 5.84
C SER A 162 -2.18 2.94 4.47
N THR A 163 -3.47 2.87 4.16
CA THR A 163 -3.95 2.45 2.82
C THR A 163 -3.59 3.49 1.77
N ARG A 164 -3.81 4.77 2.06
CA ARG A 164 -3.47 5.87 1.13
C ARG A 164 -1.97 5.96 0.87
N MET A 165 -1.14 5.81 1.92
CA MET A 165 0.31 5.73 1.77
C MET A 165 0.73 4.55 0.89
N MET A 166 0.14 3.38 1.10
CA MET A 166 0.42 2.18 0.29
C MET A 166 0.07 2.41 -1.19
N LEU A 167 -1.11 2.94 -1.50
CA LEU A 167 -1.53 3.23 -2.87
C LEU A 167 -0.63 4.27 -3.54
N ASN A 168 -0.22 5.30 -2.80
CA ASN A 168 0.70 6.34 -3.28
C ASN A 168 2.12 5.78 -3.55
N TYR A 169 2.69 5.04 -2.61
CA TYR A 169 4.05 4.49 -2.77
C TYR A 169 4.16 3.39 -3.82
N LEU A 170 3.05 2.71 -4.14
CA LEU A 170 2.96 1.77 -5.25
C LEU A 170 2.61 2.44 -6.59
N ASN A 171 2.47 3.77 -6.61
CA ASN A 171 2.05 4.54 -7.78
C ASN A 171 0.73 4.03 -8.39
N ILE A 172 -0.17 3.52 -7.54
CA ILE A 172 -1.52 3.08 -7.89
C ILE A 172 -2.46 4.29 -7.88
N CYS A 173 -2.27 5.20 -6.93
CA CYS A 173 -3.04 6.43 -6.83
C CYS A 173 -2.14 7.65 -6.80
N ALA A 174 -2.58 8.73 -7.45
CA ALA A 174 -2.01 10.06 -7.34
C ALA A 174 -2.78 10.87 -6.29
N VAL A 175 -2.06 11.68 -5.52
CA VAL A 175 -2.66 12.67 -4.60
C VAL A 175 -2.58 14.04 -5.25
N ALA A 176 -3.73 14.66 -5.52
CA ALA A 176 -3.78 16.04 -5.99
C ALA A 176 -3.54 17.00 -4.81
N LYS A 177 -2.27 17.39 -4.58
CA LYS A 177 -1.92 18.42 -3.57
C LYS A 177 -2.57 19.76 -3.96
N GLY A 178 -3.27 20.41 -3.01
CA GLY A 178 -3.84 21.75 -3.18
C GLY A 178 -5.36 21.82 -3.41
N ARG A 179 -6.07 20.70 -3.49
CA ARG A 179 -7.54 20.66 -3.35
C ARG A 179 -7.91 20.35 -1.90
N LYS A 180 -8.89 21.05 -1.32
CA LYS A 180 -9.42 20.76 0.03
C LYS A 180 -9.61 19.24 0.19
N ASN A 181 -8.94 18.65 1.18
CA ASN A 181 -9.01 17.25 1.61
C ASN A 181 -8.19 16.16 0.88
N ASP A 182 -7.12 16.51 0.16
CA ASP A 182 -6.15 15.56 -0.43
C ASP A 182 -6.82 14.43 -1.23
N VAL A 183 -7.53 14.78 -2.29
CA VAL A 183 -8.22 13.81 -3.13
C VAL A 183 -7.23 12.83 -3.75
N MET A 184 -7.50 11.53 -3.60
CA MET A 184 -6.82 10.45 -4.30
C MET A 184 -7.64 9.98 -5.49
N THR A 185 -6.95 9.73 -6.60
CA THR A 185 -7.51 9.18 -7.85
C THR A 185 -6.55 8.11 -8.37
N PHE A 186 -7.02 7.18 -9.18
CA PHE A 186 -6.12 6.23 -9.84
C PHE A 186 -5.10 6.97 -10.72
N ALA A 187 -3.84 6.55 -10.64
CA ALA A 187 -2.80 7.01 -11.55
C ALA A 187 -2.93 6.29 -12.90
N ASP A 188 -2.32 6.83 -13.96
CA ASP A 188 -2.23 6.14 -15.25
C ASP A 188 -1.00 5.21 -15.28
N THR A 189 -1.05 4.12 -14.53
CA THR A 189 0.02 3.12 -14.44
C THR A 189 -0.50 1.71 -14.68
N LEU A 190 0.39 0.78 -15.05
CA LEU A 190 0.01 -0.62 -15.21
C LEU A 190 -0.49 -1.23 -13.90
N ALA A 191 0.14 -0.89 -12.77
CA ALA A 191 -0.32 -1.31 -11.45
C ALA A 191 -1.74 -0.78 -11.13
N ALA A 192 -2.03 0.49 -11.43
CA ALA A 192 -3.37 1.05 -11.23
C ALA A 192 -4.44 0.35 -12.07
N LYS A 193 -4.17 0.15 -13.37
CA LYS A 193 -5.07 -0.58 -14.28
C LYS A 193 -5.34 -2.01 -13.82
N GLN A 194 -4.30 -2.69 -13.32
CA GLN A 194 -4.43 -4.03 -12.75
C GLN A 194 -5.34 -4.02 -11.53
N VAL A 195 -5.17 -3.06 -10.61
CA VAL A 195 -6.06 -2.91 -9.44
C VAL A 195 -7.49 -2.64 -9.88
N GLN A 196 -7.72 -1.71 -10.80
CA GLN A 196 -9.08 -1.43 -11.30
C GLN A 196 -9.72 -2.69 -11.89
N THR A 197 -8.96 -3.50 -12.64
CA THR A 197 -9.44 -4.77 -13.20
C THR A 197 -9.80 -5.80 -12.13
N MET A 198 -9.07 -5.84 -11.00
CA MET A 198 -9.40 -6.76 -9.90
C MET A 198 -10.70 -6.42 -9.16
N PHE A 199 -11.17 -5.19 -9.27
CA PHE A 199 -12.33 -4.65 -8.55
C PHE A 199 -13.51 -4.26 -9.46
N ALA A 200 -13.34 -4.41 -10.78
CA ALA A 200 -14.41 -4.35 -11.78
C ALA A 200 -15.26 -5.63 -11.74
#